data_AF-A0A7W5CDU5-F1
#
_entry.id   AF-A0A7W5CDU5-F1
#
_cell.length_a   1.000
_cell.length_b   1.000
_cell.length_c   1.000
_cell.angle_alpha   90.00
_cell.angle_beta   90.00
_cell.angle_gamma   90.00
#
_symmetry.space_group_name_H-M   'P 1'
#
loop_
_entity.id
_entity.type
_entity.pdbx_description
1 polymer ?
#
loop_
_entity_poly.entity_id
_entity_poly.type
_entity_poly.pdbx_seq_one_letter_code
_entity_poly.pdbx_strand_id
1 'polypeptide(L)'
;MVVAIILSLLTAGVPAYAGLDDGTTPVQLVVTYDTNGGTVVQPQFVNAGGKVIFQSMPTKECFNFEGWYYDGALTQRYNASDAITKSLTLYAKWVASSTNAQCGNATLTSTIGTVSTGGTVNETITVASGIKLAALKAAITPSANATFEIYNADGITKATTLETGMKIIVSPQAGKSKVTYTITVSSPNLALNKPASADSACIPSQNPAKAVDGSVINDSKWCSMSSNRWLQIDLGSLKQVSQFVIKHASEGGQPASYNTKGYNIQVSSNGTTWNTVVTVTNNTSGVTVDNIPDTQARYIKLNVTAPTQTSDSVARIYDIAVFEQQNLALNKPSTVDSVCKASQTAAKAVDGSEINDSKWCSLSSNRWLQLDLGSVKQVNQFIVKHAAEGGETAAYNTKAYNIQVSNNGNDWSTVVKVTNNTKSVTVDDIAPVSARYIKLNVTTPTQTTNLAARIYEFQVFGPSNLALNKPAKVDSTCNPSQTAAKAVDGILSNDGKWCSLSSSRWLQIDLGSVKQVNQFVIKHASEGGETASYNTKAYNIQVSTDGVNWNQAVNVTNNTGGITVDKINAVSARYIKLNVTTPTQTKNTAARIYEFEVYGPSS
;
A
#
# COMPACT_ATOMS: atom_id res chain seq x y z
N MET A 1 -39.10 6.98 -17.57
CA MET A 1 -40.43 6.38 -17.45
C MET A 1 -41.43 7.48 -17.77
N VAL A 2 -41.79 7.56 -19.04
CA VAL A 2 -42.87 8.44 -19.52
C VAL A 2 -44.19 7.80 -19.06
N VAL A 3 -45.18 8.61 -18.70
CA VAL A 3 -46.52 8.24 -18.20
C VAL A 3 -46.57 7.88 -16.70
N ALA A 4 -46.76 8.89 -15.84
CA ALA A 4 -47.52 8.80 -14.56
C ALA A 4 -47.52 10.13 -13.77
N ILE A 5 -47.94 11.25 -14.36
CA ILE A 5 -48.37 12.43 -13.60
C ILE A 5 -49.61 13.03 -14.29
N ILE A 6 -50.70 12.26 -14.31
CA ILE A 6 -52.06 12.77 -14.50
C ILE A 6 -52.94 11.97 -13.54
N LEU A 7 -52.85 12.23 -12.23
CA LEU A 7 -53.91 12.00 -11.22
C LEU A 7 -53.44 12.38 -9.81
N SER A 8 -53.39 13.67 -9.46
CA SER A 8 -53.42 14.11 -8.05
C SER A 8 -53.55 15.62 -7.89
N LEU A 9 -54.57 16.25 -8.50
CA LEU A 9 -54.97 17.63 -8.20
C LEU A 9 -56.49 17.76 -8.38
N LEU A 10 -57.23 17.08 -7.51
CA LEU A 10 -58.65 17.32 -7.25
C LEU A 10 -58.80 17.24 -5.73
N THR A 11 -58.63 18.38 -5.05
CA THR A 11 -59.18 18.70 -3.71
C THR A 11 -58.60 20.03 -3.21
N ALA A 12 -59.08 21.14 -3.78
CA ALA A 12 -59.27 22.42 -3.09
C ALA A 12 -59.86 23.45 -4.08
N GLY A 13 -61.18 23.38 -4.27
CA GLY A 13 -62.06 24.50 -4.63
C GLY A 13 -61.55 25.62 -5.55
N VAL A 14 -61.27 25.31 -6.82
CA VAL A 14 -61.40 26.30 -7.90
C VAL A 14 -62.28 25.69 -8.99
N PRO A 15 -63.38 26.35 -9.40
CA PRO A 15 -64.41 25.75 -10.24
C PRO A 15 -63.90 25.39 -11.64
N ALA A 16 -64.48 24.31 -12.18
CA ALA A 16 -64.36 23.93 -13.57
C ALA A 16 -64.73 25.11 -14.50
N TYR A 17 -63.80 25.52 -15.35
CA TYR A 17 -64.14 26.12 -16.64
C TYR A 17 -63.58 25.22 -17.74
N ALA A 18 -64.29 24.12 -17.97
CA ALA A 18 -64.30 23.48 -19.27
C ALA A 18 -65.27 24.27 -20.15
N GLY A 19 -64.73 24.88 -21.20
CA GLY A 19 -65.37 25.58 -22.31
C GLY A 19 -66.90 25.77 -22.32
N LEU A 20 -67.32 27.01 -22.03
CA LEU A 20 -68.04 27.79 -23.03
C LEU A 20 -67.07 28.87 -23.50
N ASP A 21 -66.72 28.86 -24.78
CA ASP A 21 -65.92 29.92 -25.41
C ASP A 21 -66.85 31.14 -25.60
N ASP A 22 -66.79 32.08 -24.66
CA ASP A 22 -67.50 33.36 -24.74
C ASP A 22 -66.64 34.46 -25.38
N GLY A 23 -65.46 34.12 -25.91
CA GLY A 23 -64.53 35.07 -26.52
C GLY A 23 -63.93 36.09 -25.55
N THR A 24 -64.07 35.92 -24.22
CA THR A 24 -63.55 36.86 -23.22
C THR A 24 -62.60 36.25 -22.17
N THR A 25 -62.41 34.92 -22.16
CA THR A 25 -61.45 34.26 -21.27
C THR A 25 -60.07 34.12 -21.94
N PRO A 26 -58.98 34.68 -21.35
CA PRO A 26 -57.65 34.60 -21.95
C PRO A 26 -57.15 33.15 -22.03
N VAL A 27 -56.62 32.73 -23.18
CA VAL A 27 -55.94 31.44 -23.32
C VAL A 27 -54.78 31.36 -22.31
N GLN A 28 -54.92 30.49 -21.30
CA GLN A 28 -53.85 30.23 -20.35
C GLN A 28 -52.91 29.15 -20.90
N LEU A 29 -51.63 29.49 -20.92
CA LEU A 29 -50.52 28.64 -21.33
C LEU A 29 -49.79 28.13 -20.09
N VAL A 30 -49.34 26.87 -20.14
CA VAL A 30 -48.64 26.23 -19.02
C VAL A 30 -47.14 26.26 -19.29
N VAL A 31 -46.39 26.82 -18.33
CA VAL A 31 -44.93 26.74 -18.30
C VAL A 31 -44.53 25.74 -17.22
N THR A 32 -43.90 24.65 -17.63
CA THR A 32 -43.32 23.66 -16.71
C THR A 32 -41.81 23.85 -16.62
N TYR A 33 -41.20 23.30 -15.57
CA TYR A 33 -39.78 23.48 -15.28
C TYR A 33 -39.10 22.13 -15.09
N ASP A 34 -38.05 21.88 -15.87
CA ASP A 34 -37.08 20.82 -15.61
C ASP A 34 -35.85 21.45 -14.96
N THR A 35 -35.68 21.20 -13.66
CA THR A 35 -34.63 21.82 -12.86
C THR A 35 -33.28 21.13 -13.04
N ASN A 36 -33.17 20.07 -13.86
CA ASN A 36 -31.94 19.32 -14.09
C ASN A 36 -31.23 18.94 -12.78
N GLY A 37 -32.00 18.44 -11.82
CA GLY A 37 -31.53 18.01 -10.50
C GLY A 37 -31.37 19.13 -9.46
N GLY A 38 -31.92 20.32 -9.70
CA GLY A 38 -32.12 21.34 -8.68
C GLY A 38 -33.46 21.19 -7.94
N THR A 39 -33.73 22.04 -6.94
CA THR A 39 -35.01 22.07 -6.19
C THR A 39 -36.21 22.22 -7.12
N VAL A 40 -37.28 21.48 -6.84
CA VAL A 40 -38.51 21.46 -7.66
C VAL A 40 -39.12 22.86 -7.76
N VAL A 41 -39.50 23.26 -8.98
CA VAL A 41 -40.25 24.48 -9.26
C VAL A 41 -41.62 24.09 -9.80
N GLN A 42 -42.68 24.62 -9.18
CA GLN A 42 -44.05 24.31 -9.58
C GLN A 42 -44.40 24.96 -10.93
N PRO A 43 -45.23 24.32 -11.78
CA PRO A 43 -45.69 24.91 -13.03
C PRO A 43 -46.39 26.25 -12.85
N GLN A 44 -46.25 27.15 -13.81
CA GLN A 44 -46.93 28.45 -13.84
C GLN A 44 -47.92 28.53 -15.00
N PHE A 45 -49.09 29.11 -14.75
CA PHE A 45 -50.06 29.46 -15.78
C PHE A 45 -49.90 30.93 -16.18
N VAL A 46 -49.78 31.20 -17.48
CA VAL A 46 -49.50 32.54 -18.04
C VAL A 46 -50.49 32.81 -19.17
N ASN A 47 -51.08 34.01 -19.21
CA ASN A 47 -51.91 34.42 -20.35
C ASN A 47 -51.06 34.48 -21.63
N ALA A 48 -51.64 34.12 -22.78
CA ALA A 48 -50.96 34.24 -24.07
C ALA A 48 -50.41 35.68 -24.29
N GLY A 49 -49.13 35.78 -24.64
CA GLY A 49 -48.39 37.04 -24.76
C GLY A 49 -47.82 37.59 -23.44
N GLY A 50 -48.16 36.99 -22.30
CA GLY A 50 -47.63 37.30 -20.97
C GLY A 50 -46.20 36.79 -20.76
N LYS A 51 -45.64 37.01 -19.57
CA LYS A 51 -44.26 36.64 -19.21
C LYS A 51 -44.23 35.75 -17.97
N VAL A 52 -43.16 34.96 -17.84
CA VAL A 52 -42.91 34.17 -16.62
C VAL A 52 -42.43 35.09 -15.51
N ILE A 53 -42.89 34.86 -14.27
CA ILE A 53 -42.47 35.62 -13.09
C ILE A 53 -41.93 34.61 -12.07
N PHE A 54 -40.60 34.57 -11.94
CA PHE A 54 -39.95 33.67 -11.00
C PHE A 54 -40.03 34.21 -9.58
N GLN A 55 -40.80 33.56 -8.70
CA GLN A 55 -40.88 33.90 -7.28
C GLN A 55 -39.60 33.52 -6.51
N SER A 56 -39.00 32.40 -6.89
CA SER A 56 -37.67 31.98 -6.44
C SER A 56 -36.97 31.24 -7.57
N MET A 57 -35.64 31.35 -7.60
CA MET A 57 -34.83 30.54 -8.51
C MET A 57 -34.56 29.18 -7.86
N PRO A 58 -34.49 28.09 -8.65
CA PRO A 58 -34.10 26.81 -8.11
C PRO A 58 -32.71 26.91 -7.50
N THR A 59 -32.43 26.06 -6.53
CA THR A 59 -31.08 25.88 -5.98
C THR A 59 -30.60 24.47 -6.25
N LYS A 60 -29.28 24.30 -6.37
CA LYS A 60 -28.64 23.00 -6.52
C LYS A 60 -27.33 23.05 -5.75
N GLU A 61 -27.20 22.20 -4.74
CA GLU A 61 -25.99 22.16 -3.92
C GLU A 61 -24.75 22.00 -4.79
N CYS A 62 -23.70 22.78 -4.52
CA CYS A 62 -22.45 22.84 -5.28
C CYS A 62 -22.50 23.47 -6.69
N PHE A 63 -23.65 24.02 -7.11
CA PHE A 63 -23.77 24.67 -8.41
C PHE A 63 -24.42 26.06 -8.31
N ASN A 64 -23.99 26.96 -9.20
CA ASN A 64 -24.63 28.25 -9.42
C ASN A 64 -25.63 28.13 -10.58
N PHE A 65 -26.79 28.76 -10.43
CA PHE A 65 -27.83 28.78 -11.45
C PHE A 65 -27.48 29.77 -12.55
N GLU A 66 -27.32 29.29 -13.79
CA GLU A 66 -26.91 30.10 -14.96
C GLU A 66 -28.11 30.59 -15.79
N GLY A 67 -29.32 30.15 -15.45
CA GLY A 67 -30.56 30.57 -16.09
C GLY A 67 -31.37 29.43 -16.71
N TRP A 68 -32.52 29.81 -17.25
CA TRP A 68 -33.46 28.92 -17.92
C TRP A 68 -33.20 28.87 -19.43
N TYR A 69 -33.51 27.73 -20.04
CA TYR A 69 -33.31 27.45 -21.46
C TYR A 69 -34.57 26.82 -22.05
N TYR A 70 -34.82 27.06 -23.35
CA TYR A 70 -35.98 26.50 -24.05
C TYR A 70 -35.82 25.01 -24.39
N ASP A 71 -34.60 24.50 -24.40
CA ASP A 71 -34.25 23.14 -24.82
C ASP A 71 -33.43 22.39 -23.76
N GLY A 72 -33.63 21.07 -23.69
CA GLY A 72 -32.87 20.20 -22.78
C GLY A 72 -31.38 20.07 -23.09
N ALA A 73 -30.93 20.47 -24.29
CA ALA A 73 -29.51 20.55 -24.63
C ALA A 73 -28.84 21.85 -24.11
N LEU A 74 -29.63 22.77 -23.52
CA LEU A 74 -29.18 24.00 -22.88
C LEU A 74 -28.43 24.95 -23.84
N THR A 75 -28.93 25.04 -25.06
CA THR A 75 -28.34 25.83 -26.15
C THR A 75 -29.06 27.16 -26.39
N GLN A 76 -30.37 27.23 -26.13
CA GLN A 76 -31.22 28.40 -26.34
C GLN A 76 -31.67 29.00 -25.01
N ARG A 77 -31.01 30.07 -24.57
CA ARG A 77 -31.33 30.74 -23.29
C ARG A 77 -32.70 31.43 -23.35
N TYR A 78 -33.51 31.21 -22.34
CA TYR A 78 -34.76 31.95 -22.10
C TYR A 78 -34.44 33.35 -21.55
N ASN A 79 -35.01 34.39 -22.14
CA ASN A 79 -34.94 35.74 -21.58
C ASN A 79 -36.23 36.04 -20.82
N ALA A 80 -36.12 36.63 -19.62
CA ALA A 80 -37.30 36.96 -18.80
C ALA A 80 -38.25 37.97 -19.47
N SER A 81 -37.80 38.66 -20.53
CA SER A 81 -38.62 39.53 -21.35
C SER A 81 -39.46 38.80 -22.40
N ASP A 82 -39.16 37.53 -22.69
CA ASP A 82 -39.77 36.79 -23.78
C ASP A 82 -41.24 36.47 -23.47
N ALA A 83 -42.11 36.80 -24.42
CA ALA A 83 -43.53 36.53 -24.32
C ALA A 83 -43.82 35.04 -24.50
N ILE A 84 -44.69 34.50 -23.64
CA ILE A 84 -45.15 33.11 -23.70
C ILE A 84 -46.32 33.04 -24.69
N THR A 85 -46.07 32.47 -25.85
CA THR A 85 -47.05 32.32 -26.94
C THR A 85 -47.58 30.90 -27.11
N LYS A 86 -46.92 29.92 -26.46
CA LYS A 86 -47.39 28.53 -26.32
C LYS A 86 -46.90 27.90 -25.01
N SER A 87 -47.58 26.86 -24.54
CA SER A 87 -47.11 26.05 -23.41
C SER A 87 -45.74 25.42 -23.73
N LEU A 88 -44.82 25.43 -22.75
CA LEU A 88 -43.45 24.98 -22.94
C LEU A 88 -42.82 24.50 -21.63
N THR A 89 -41.67 23.84 -21.73
CA THR A 89 -40.83 23.48 -20.58
C THR A 89 -39.54 24.30 -20.62
N LEU A 90 -39.19 24.91 -19.50
CA LEU A 90 -37.90 25.58 -19.31
C LEU A 90 -36.92 24.67 -18.56
N TYR A 91 -35.68 24.61 -19.02
CA TYR A 91 -34.62 23.74 -18.52
C TYR A 91 -33.56 24.56 -17.79
N ALA A 92 -33.24 24.20 -16.55
CA ALA A 92 -32.25 24.89 -15.74
C ALA A 92 -30.82 24.54 -16.17
N LYS A 93 -29.95 25.54 -16.33
CA LYS A 93 -28.51 25.36 -16.50
C LYS A 93 -27.75 25.67 -15.23
N TRP A 94 -26.73 24.88 -14.97
CA TRP A 94 -25.91 24.94 -13.76
C TRP A 94 -24.43 25.01 -14.11
N VAL A 95 -23.66 25.79 -13.36
CA VAL A 95 -22.19 25.77 -13.40
C VAL A 95 -21.64 25.41 -12.02
N ALA A 96 -20.55 24.66 -11.97
CA ALA A 96 -19.89 24.29 -10.71
C ALA A 96 -19.53 25.55 -9.90
N SER A 97 -19.92 25.60 -8.63
CA SER A 97 -19.59 26.72 -7.74
C SER A 97 -18.17 26.55 -7.18
N SER A 98 -17.30 27.54 -7.41
CA SER A 98 -15.91 27.55 -6.89
C SER A 98 -15.81 28.09 -5.46
N THR A 99 -16.90 28.58 -4.88
CA THR A 99 -16.91 29.27 -3.59
C THR A 99 -17.16 28.34 -2.40
N ASN A 100 -17.69 27.14 -2.63
CA ASN A 100 -17.87 26.12 -1.60
C ASN A 100 -16.73 25.09 -1.68
N ALA A 101 -15.73 25.22 -0.79
CA ALA A 101 -14.56 24.35 -0.76
C ALA A 101 -14.89 22.85 -0.57
N GLN A 102 -16.06 22.52 0.02
CA GLN A 102 -16.50 21.12 0.18
C GLN A 102 -16.84 20.46 -1.16
N CYS A 103 -17.25 21.25 -2.15
CA CYS A 103 -17.75 20.73 -3.42
C CYS A 103 -16.66 20.23 -4.38
N GLY A 104 -15.44 20.73 -4.22
CA GLY A 104 -14.25 20.30 -4.97
C GLY A 104 -13.41 19.23 -4.26
N ASN A 105 -13.81 18.82 -3.05
CA ASN A 105 -13.05 17.84 -2.28
C ASN A 105 -13.33 16.42 -2.77
N ALA A 106 -12.28 15.66 -3.05
CA ALA A 106 -12.33 14.27 -3.49
C ALA A 106 -11.55 13.36 -2.53
N THR A 107 -11.56 13.67 -1.24
CA THR A 107 -10.91 12.84 -0.23
C THR A 107 -11.80 11.69 0.24
N LEU A 108 -11.22 10.71 0.93
CA LEU A 108 -11.97 9.70 1.68
C LEU A 108 -11.35 9.46 3.06
N THR A 109 -12.14 8.89 3.96
CA THR A 109 -11.70 8.24 5.19
C THR A 109 -12.09 6.76 5.15
N SER A 110 -11.44 5.93 5.98
CA SER A 110 -11.84 4.53 6.15
C SER A 110 -11.78 4.11 7.61
N THR A 111 -12.73 3.27 8.03
CA THR A 111 -12.75 2.68 9.38
C THR A 111 -11.92 1.40 9.52
N ILE A 112 -11.54 0.76 8.40
CA ILE A 112 -10.75 -0.49 8.39
C ILE A 112 -9.40 -0.36 7.66
N GLY A 113 -9.17 0.77 7.00
CA GLY A 113 -7.96 1.06 6.26
C GLY A 113 -7.29 2.36 6.71
N THR A 114 -5.97 2.39 6.69
CA THR A 114 -5.20 3.61 6.92
C THR A 114 -5.07 4.37 5.60
N VAL A 115 -5.60 5.58 5.56
CA VAL A 115 -5.61 6.45 4.38
C VAL A 115 -4.46 7.44 4.47
N SER A 116 -3.69 7.64 3.40
CA SER A 116 -2.64 8.66 3.38
C SER A 116 -3.23 10.06 3.45
N THR A 117 -2.60 10.91 4.27
CA THR A 117 -3.02 12.30 4.48
C THR A 117 -2.16 13.22 3.62
N GLY A 118 -2.45 13.29 2.31
CA GLY A 118 -1.69 14.13 1.36
C GLY A 118 -2.53 15.10 0.54
N GLY A 119 -3.79 14.78 0.23
CA GLY A 119 -4.64 15.62 -0.61
C GLY A 119 -4.09 15.86 -2.03
N THR A 120 -3.22 14.98 -2.52
CA THR A 120 -2.63 15.00 -3.88
C THR A 120 -3.49 14.20 -4.86
N VAL A 121 -3.17 14.21 -6.16
CA VAL A 121 -3.90 13.42 -7.18
C VAL A 121 -3.78 11.91 -6.99
N ASN A 122 -2.74 11.44 -6.28
CA ASN A 122 -2.44 10.03 -6.07
C ASN A 122 -2.18 9.76 -4.59
N GLU A 123 -3.08 9.02 -3.96
CA GLU A 123 -3.03 8.67 -2.54
C GLU A 123 -3.00 7.15 -2.38
N THR A 124 -2.95 6.67 -1.14
CA THR A 124 -2.96 5.25 -0.80
C THR A 124 -3.96 4.96 0.31
N ILE A 125 -4.47 3.74 0.31
CA ILE A 125 -5.20 3.17 1.44
C ILE A 125 -4.62 1.80 1.73
N THR A 126 -4.18 1.56 2.96
CA THR A 126 -3.66 0.26 3.38
C THR A 126 -4.71 -0.47 4.21
N VAL A 127 -5.02 -1.72 3.85
CA VAL A 127 -6.00 -2.58 4.52
C VAL A 127 -5.36 -3.90 4.92
N ALA A 128 -5.88 -4.54 5.97
CA ALA A 128 -5.38 -5.84 6.40
C ALA A 128 -5.64 -6.95 5.36
N SER A 129 -4.79 -7.97 5.35
CA SER A 129 -5.04 -9.20 4.57
C SER A 129 -6.36 -9.87 4.97
N GLY A 130 -7.03 -10.49 4.01
CA GLY A 130 -8.30 -11.21 4.22
C GLY A 130 -9.55 -10.33 4.22
N ILE A 131 -9.42 -9.00 4.18
CA ILE A 131 -10.55 -8.10 3.96
C ILE A 131 -11.15 -8.35 2.57
N LYS A 132 -12.49 -8.52 2.52
CA LYS A 132 -13.22 -8.64 1.26
C LYS A 132 -13.53 -7.26 0.69
N LEU A 133 -13.63 -7.16 -0.64
CA LEU A 133 -13.98 -5.92 -1.34
C LEU A 133 -15.24 -5.24 -0.76
N ALA A 134 -16.27 -6.01 -0.45
CA ALA A 134 -17.51 -5.50 0.11
C ALA A 134 -17.33 -4.82 1.48
N ALA A 135 -16.46 -5.39 2.34
CA ALA A 135 -16.16 -4.80 3.64
C ALA A 135 -15.40 -3.47 3.49
N LEU A 136 -14.45 -3.40 2.57
CA LEU A 136 -13.77 -2.15 2.25
C LEU A 136 -14.73 -1.09 1.71
N LYS A 137 -15.60 -1.45 0.76
CA LYS A 137 -16.62 -0.52 0.23
C LYS A 137 -17.50 0.05 1.36
N ALA A 138 -17.93 -0.78 2.31
CA ALA A 138 -18.75 -0.35 3.44
C ALA A 138 -17.99 0.54 4.45
N ALA A 139 -16.67 0.36 4.56
CA ALA A 139 -15.85 1.10 5.50
C ALA A 139 -15.37 2.46 4.99
N ILE A 140 -15.57 2.78 3.71
CA ILE A 140 -15.13 4.03 3.10
C ILE A 140 -16.20 5.10 3.27
N THR A 141 -15.79 6.28 3.70
CA THR A 141 -16.61 7.49 3.71
C THR A 141 -15.93 8.54 2.84
N PRO A 142 -16.43 8.86 1.64
CA PRO A 142 -15.90 9.97 0.86
C PRO A 142 -16.20 11.30 1.55
N SER A 143 -15.48 12.37 1.19
CA SER A 143 -15.81 13.73 1.62
C SER A 143 -17.26 14.09 1.26
N ALA A 144 -17.84 15.03 2.00
CA ALA A 144 -19.18 15.52 1.71
C ALA A 144 -19.33 15.83 0.22
N ASN A 145 -20.43 15.36 -0.37
CA ASN A 145 -20.74 15.55 -1.79
C ASN A 145 -19.78 14.84 -2.78
N ALA A 146 -18.87 13.98 -2.35
CA ALA A 146 -18.09 13.14 -3.24
C ALA A 146 -18.69 11.73 -3.39
N THR A 147 -18.39 11.08 -4.51
CA THR A 147 -18.70 9.67 -4.79
C THR A 147 -17.42 8.90 -5.03
N PHE A 148 -17.45 7.58 -4.89
CA PHE A 148 -16.29 6.74 -5.22
C PHE A 148 -16.71 5.45 -5.91
N GLU A 149 -15.78 4.86 -6.66
CA GLU A 149 -15.88 3.50 -7.16
C GLU A 149 -14.50 2.82 -7.07
N ILE A 150 -14.49 1.50 -6.92
CA ILE A 150 -13.26 0.70 -6.84
C ILE A 150 -13.06 -0.06 -8.15
N TYR A 151 -11.86 0.06 -8.70
CA TYR A 151 -11.42 -0.49 -9.96
C TYR A 151 -10.24 -1.43 -9.77
N ASN A 152 -10.03 -2.31 -10.75
CA ASN A 152 -8.78 -3.04 -10.90
C ASN A 152 -7.60 -2.06 -11.06
N ALA A 153 -6.37 -2.58 -11.06
CA ALA A 153 -5.17 -1.75 -11.20
C ALA A 153 -5.15 -0.89 -12.48
N ASP A 154 -5.89 -1.29 -13.51
CA ASP A 154 -6.09 -0.54 -14.75
C ASP A 154 -6.81 0.81 -14.54
N GLY A 155 -7.57 0.99 -13.45
CA GLY A 155 -8.37 2.17 -13.17
C GLY A 155 -9.62 2.33 -14.05
N ILE A 156 -10.02 1.28 -14.79
CA ILE A 156 -11.13 1.30 -15.76
C ILE A 156 -12.14 0.19 -15.46
N THR A 157 -11.67 -1.04 -15.21
CA THR A 157 -12.54 -2.20 -14.96
C THR A 157 -12.96 -2.20 -13.49
N LYS A 158 -14.26 -2.29 -13.20
CA LYS A 158 -14.74 -2.37 -11.81
C LYS A 158 -14.19 -3.61 -11.12
N ALA A 159 -13.70 -3.44 -9.90
CA ALA A 159 -13.17 -4.55 -9.12
C ALA A 159 -14.29 -5.50 -8.67
N THR A 160 -14.00 -6.80 -8.72
CA THR A 160 -14.86 -7.86 -8.19
C THR A 160 -14.21 -8.58 -6.99
N THR A 161 -12.88 -8.49 -6.86
CA THR A 161 -12.08 -8.95 -5.72
C THR A 161 -11.39 -7.76 -5.05
N LEU A 162 -10.64 -8.00 -3.96
CA LEU A 162 -9.82 -6.97 -3.32
C LEU A 162 -8.37 -7.44 -3.28
N GLU A 163 -7.51 -6.73 -4.00
CA GLU A 163 -6.08 -7.03 -4.13
C GLU A 163 -5.26 -5.73 -4.08
N THR A 164 -3.98 -5.84 -3.73
CA THR A 164 -3.02 -4.72 -3.78
C THR A 164 -2.92 -4.17 -5.20
N GLY A 165 -2.83 -2.86 -5.36
CA GLY A 165 -2.70 -2.18 -6.65
C GLY A 165 -4.05 -1.76 -7.28
N MET A 166 -5.18 -2.26 -6.76
CA MET A 166 -6.50 -1.77 -7.13
C MET A 166 -6.67 -0.29 -6.79
N LYS A 167 -7.60 0.40 -7.46
CA LYS A 167 -7.74 1.86 -7.39
C LYS A 167 -9.11 2.26 -6.89
N ILE A 168 -9.16 3.15 -5.92
CA ILE A 168 -10.37 3.87 -5.52
C ILE A 168 -10.34 5.23 -6.17
N ILE A 169 -11.27 5.50 -7.06
CA ILE A 169 -11.37 6.81 -7.71
C ILE A 169 -12.48 7.58 -7.03
N VAL A 170 -12.11 8.63 -6.31
CA VAL A 170 -13.06 9.54 -5.68
C VAL A 170 -13.33 10.71 -6.63
N SER A 171 -14.60 10.97 -6.91
CA SER A 171 -15.07 12.02 -7.80
C SER A 171 -15.86 13.06 -6.99
N PRO A 172 -15.49 14.36 -7.05
CA PRO A 172 -16.25 15.41 -6.40
C PRO A 172 -17.57 15.66 -7.15
N GLN A 173 -18.57 16.24 -6.48
CA GLN A 173 -19.84 16.65 -7.13
C GLN A 173 -19.65 17.83 -8.07
N ALA A 174 -18.68 18.72 -7.82
CA ALA A 174 -18.38 19.86 -8.69
C ALA A 174 -16.87 20.10 -8.80
N GLY A 175 -16.36 20.31 -10.02
CA GLY A 175 -14.92 20.45 -10.29
C GLY A 175 -14.35 19.24 -11.05
N LYS A 176 -13.08 19.33 -11.48
CA LYS A 176 -12.47 18.33 -12.38
C LYS A 176 -11.46 17.38 -11.71
N SER A 177 -10.95 17.73 -10.55
CA SER A 177 -9.82 17.00 -9.94
C SER A 177 -10.30 15.80 -9.13
N LYS A 178 -10.28 14.62 -9.75
CA LYS A 178 -10.45 13.33 -9.06
C LYS A 178 -9.20 13.00 -8.25
N VAL A 179 -9.35 12.23 -7.18
CA VAL A 179 -8.22 11.64 -6.45
C VAL A 179 -8.27 10.13 -6.60
N THR A 180 -7.12 9.55 -6.92
CA THR A 180 -6.98 8.09 -7.04
C THR A 180 -6.22 7.55 -5.83
N TYR A 181 -6.85 6.66 -5.06
CA TYR A 181 -6.20 5.93 -3.96
C TYR A 181 -5.78 4.56 -4.46
N THR A 182 -4.49 4.24 -4.37
CA THR A 182 -4.01 2.89 -4.61
C THR A 182 -4.18 2.05 -3.35
N ILE A 183 -4.91 0.95 -3.46
CA ILE A 183 -5.13 -0.01 -2.37
C ILE A 183 -3.85 -0.81 -2.14
N THR A 184 -3.42 -0.91 -0.89
CA THR A 184 -2.39 -1.84 -0.45
C THR A 184 -3.01 -2.81 0.54
N VAL A 185 -3.05 -4.10 0.20
CA VAL A 185 -3.41 -5.17 1.14
C VAL A 185 -2.12 -5.57 1.86
N SER A 186 -2.09 -5.44 3.18
CA SER A 186 -0.95 -5.82 4.00
C SER A 186 -0.69 -7.32 3.89
N SER A 187 0.54 -7.76 4.17
CA SER A 187 0.82 -9.19 4.35
C SER A 187 -0.06 -9.76 5.47
N PRO A 188 -0.49 -11.04 5.38
CA PRO A 188 -1.21 -11.70 6.45
C PRO A 188 -0.37 -11.74 7.74
N ASN A 189 -0.95 -11.36 8.87
CA ASN A 189 -0.39 -11.68 10.18
C ASN A 189 -0.57 -13.19 10.42
N LEU A 190 0.52 -13.95 10.34
CA LEU A 190 0.52 -15.40 10.50
C LEU A 190 0.12 -15.86 11.89
N ALA A 191 0.32 -15.01 12.91
CA ALA A 191 -0.03 -15.33 14.29
C ALA A 191 -1.51 -15.06 14.60
N LEU A 192 -2.23 -14.29 13.77
CA LEU A 192 -3.60 -13.87 14.06
C LEU A 192 -4.51 -15.07 14.33
N ASN A 193 -5.10 -15.09 15.52
CA ASN A 193 -5.98 -16.13 16.05
C ASN A 193 -5.38 -17.55 16.07
N LYS A 194 -4.06 -17.67 16.06
CA LYS A 194 -3.37 -18.96 16.15
C LYS A 194 -3.38 -19.52 17.57
N PRO A 195 -3.28 -20.86 17.73
CA PRO A 195 -3.08 -21.46 19.03
C PRO A 195 -1.85 -20.87 19.72
N ALA A 196 -2.07 -20.34 20.93
CA ALA A 196 -1.02 -19.77 21.75
C ALA A 196 -1.06 -20.37 23.17
N SER A 197 0.12 -20.57 23.76
CA SER A 197 0.32 -21.01 25.13
C SER A 197 1.36 -20.15 25.82
N ALA A 198 1.36 -20.11 27.16
CA ALA A 198 2.34 -19.34 27.93
C ALA A 198 2.65 -20.03 29.25
N ASP A 199 3.61 -19.49 30.00
CA ASP A 199 3.90 -19.94 31.36
C ASP A 199 2.69 -19.77 32.30
N SER A 200 1.99 -18.64 32.21
CA SER A 200 0.88 -18.28 33.09
C SER A 200 0.03 -17.15 32.49
N ALA A 201 -1.08 -16.84 33.16
CA ALA A 201 -1.91 -15.68 32.90
C ALA A 201 -2.19 -14.96 34.22
N CYS A 202 -2.12 -13.63 34.26
CA CYS A 202 -2.43 -12.86 35.47
C CYS A 202 -3.88 -13.08 35.93
N ILE A 203 -4.81 -13.15 34.97
CA ILE A 203 -6.22 -13.51 35.15
C ILE A 203 -6.73 -14.26 33.90
N PRO A 204 -7.83 -15.03 33.97
CA PRO A 204 -8.33 -15.81 32.83
C PRO A 204 -8.60 -15.02 31.54
N SER A 205 -9.01 -13.76 31.64
CA SER A 205 -9.27 -12.90 30.48
C SER A 205 -8.00 -12.32 29.83
N GLN A 206 -6.84 -12.44 30.48
CA GLN A 206 -5.52 -11.97 30.00
C GLN A 206 -4.62 -13.14 29.59
N ASN A 207 -5.21 -14.10 28.89
CA ASN A 207 -4.57 -15.35 28.49
C ASN A 207 -3.76 -15.21 27.18
N PRO A 208 -2.97 -16.22 26.79
CA PRO A 208 -2.10 -16.18 25.61
C PRO A 208 -2.79 -15.83 24.29
N ALA A 209 -4.06 -16.21 24.11
CA ALA A 209 -4.80 -15.92 22.88
C ALA A 209 -4.99 -14.41 22.67
N LYS A 210 -4.93 -13.61 23.75
CA LYS A 210 -5.04 -12.15 23.67
C LYS A 210 -3.83 -11.48 23.04
N ALA A 211 -2.65 -12.09 23.10
CA ALA A 211 -1.48 -11.55 22.41
C ALA A 211 -1.48 -11.82 20.90
N VAL A 212 -2.48 -12.52 20.37
CA VAL A 212 -2.54 -12.87 18.94
C VAL A 212 -3.90 -12.60 18.33
N ASP A 213 -4.76 -11.83 18.99
CA ASP A 213 -6.10 -11.50 18.46
C ASP A 213 -6.15 -10.20 17.65
N GLY A 214 -5.00 -9.51 17.50
CA GLY A 214 -4.88 -8.26 16.75
C GLY A 214 -5.47 -7.04 17.46
N SER A 215 -6.00 -7.19 18.68
CA SER A 215 -6.63 -6.12 19.45
C SER A 215 -5.66 -5.53 20.48
N VAL A 216 -5.61 -4.19 20.54
CA VAL A 216 -4.97 -3.47 21.67
C VAL A 216 -5.98 -2.77 22.57
N ILE A 217 -7.25 -2.81 22.21
CA ILE A 217 -8.33 -2.14 22.95
C ILE A 217 -8.92 -3.05 24.02
N ASN A 218 -9.68 -2.46 24.95
CA ASN A 218 -10.42 -3.17 25.99
C ASN A 218 -9.54 -4.12 26.83
N ASP A 219 -8.30 -3.70 27.10
CA ASP A 219 -7.34 -4.45 27.91
C ASP A 219 -6.99 -5.85 27.37
N SER A 220 -7.10 -6.05 26.05
CA SER A 220 -6.74 -7.29 25.37
C SER A 220 -5.23 -7.52 25.36
N LYS A 221 -4.72 -8.28 26.35
CA LYS A 221 -3.29 -8.60 26.46
C LYS A 221 -3.05 -9.96 27.08
N TRP A 222 -1.93 -10.58 26.74
CA TRP A 222 -1.33 -11.60 27.59
C TRP A 222 -0.59 -10.93 28.74
N CYS A 223 -0.77 -11.45 29.95
CA CYS A 223 -0.13 -10.96 31.17
C CYS A 223 0.48 -12.10 31.97
N SER A 224 1.71 -11.95 32.48
CA SER A 224 2.35 -12.94 33.35
C SER A 224 3.10 -12.30 34.52
N MET A 225 2.93 -12.87 35.72
CA MET A 225 3.65 -12.52 36.94
C MET A 225 4.78 -13.52 37.28
N SER A 226 4.96 -14.58 36.47
CA SER A 226 5.98 -15.60 36.69
C SER A 226 7.39 -15.00 36.66
N SER A 227 8.34 -15.64 37.34
CA SER A 227 9.76 -15.31 37.20
C SER A 227 10.32 -15.71 35.83
N ASN A 228 9.78 -16.77 35.23
CA ASN A 228 10.12 -17.25 33.89
C ASN A 228 8.92 -17.03 32.95
N ARG A 229 8.96 -15.93 32.19
CA ARG A 229 7.83 -15.42 31.39
C ARG A 229 8.02 -15.77 29.94
N TRP A 230 7.15 -16.60 29.37
CA TRP A 230 7.21 -16.97 27.96
C TRP A 230 5.82 -17.11 27.35
N LEU A 231 5.72 -16.78 26.06
CA LEU A 231 4.57 -16.96 25.20
C LEU A 231 5.01 -17.76 23.97
N GLN A 232 4.27 -18.80 23.59
CA GLN A 232 4.51 -19.63 22.42
C GLN A 232 3.29 -19.60 21.49
N ILE A 233 3.55 -19.56 20.18
CA ILE A 233 2.53 -19.55 19.12
C ILE A 233 2.82 -20.71 18.16
N ASP A 234 1.80 -21.49 17.82
CA ASP A 234 1.85 -22.48 16.72
C ASP A 234 1.18 -21.89 15.48
N LEU A 235 1.96 -21.61 14.43
CA LEU A 235 1.46 -21.07 13.16
C LEU A 235 0.58 -22.08 12.40
N GLY A 236 0.62 -23.36 12.80
CA GLY A 236 -0.14 -24.48 12.25
C GLY A 236 0.60 -25.26 11.16
N SER A 237 1.51 -24.62 10.45
CA SER A 237 2.38 -25.22 9.42
C SER A 237 3.72 -24.46 9.34
N LEU A 238 4.69 -25.02 8.63
CA LEU A 238 5.96 -24.34 8.36
C LEU A 238 5.74 -23.12 7.47
N LYS A 239 6.27 -21.96 7.89
CA LYS A 239 6.21 -20.67 7.22
C LYS A 239 7.60 -20.06 7.07
N GLN A 240 7.80 -19.22 6.05
CA GLN A 240 9.01 -18.41 5.83
C GLN A 240 8.87 -17.10 6.60
N VAL A 241 9.32 -17.05 7.86
CA VAL A 241 9.13 -15.92 8.77
C VAL A 241 10.26 -14.90 8.59
N SER A 242 9.90 -13.62 8.45
CA SER A 242 10.88 -12.54 8.21
C SER A 242 10.76 -11.35 9.17
N GLN A 243 9.63 -11.21 9.87
CA GLN A 243 9.39 -10.07 10.75
C GLN A 243 8.46 -10.40 11.92
N PHE A 244 8.78 -9.81 13.06
CA PHE A 244 7.89 -9.74 14.22
C PHE A 244 7.52 -8.29 14.49
N VAL A 245 6.26 -8.04 14.86
CA VAL A 245 5.82 -6.74 15.38
C VAL A 245 5.15 -6.97 16.73
N ILE A 246 5.69 -6.38 17.80
CA ILE A 246 5.16 -6.52 19.14
C ILE A 246 4.58 -5.18 19.59
N LYS A 247 3.33 -5.21 20.06
CA LYS A 247 2.66 -4.08 20.72
C LYS A 247 2.72 -4.28 22.23
N HIS A 248 3.45 -3.37 22.89
CA HIS A 248 3.70 -3.36 24.31
C HIS A 248 2.60 -2.60 25.08
N ALA A 249 2.78 -2.45 26.39
CA ALA A 249 1.80 -1.90 27.31
C ALA A 249 1.19 -0.55 26.87
N SER A 250 2.00 0.37 26.35
CA SER A 250 1.51 1.69 25.97
C SER A 250 0.57 1.71 24.76
N GLU A 251 0.67 0.72 23.88
CA GLU A 251 -0.26 0.59 22.75
C GLU A 251 -1.68 0.22 23.21
N GLY A 252 -1.78 -0.41 24.38
CA GLY A 252 -3.04 -0.65 25.06
C GLY A 252 -3.51 0.48 25.98
N GLY A 253 -2.87 1.66 25.91
CA GLY A 253 -3.21 2.82 26.72
C GLY A 253 -2.59 2.83 28.12
N GLN A 254 -1.65 1.93 28.43
CA GLN A 254 -0.96 1.93 29.72
C GLN A 254 0.26 2.87 29.74
N PRO A 255 0.83 3.22 30.90
CA PRO A 255 2.04 4.02 30.96
C PRO A 255 3.21 3.38 30.20
N ALA A 256 3.98 4.19 29.47
CA ALA A 256 5.16 3.72 28.72
C ALA A 256 6.24 3.08 29.61
N SER A 257 6.26 3.38 30.92
CA SER A 257 7.12 2.72 31.89
C SER A 257 6.86 1.20 32.02
N TYR A 258 5.69 0.73 31.56
CA TYR A 258 5.33 -0.69 31.53
C TYR A 258 5.66 -1.38 30.20
N ASN A 259 6.24 -0.66 29.24
CA ASN A 259 6.72 -1.30 28.01
C ASN A 259 7.82 -2.32 28.32
N THR A 260 7.78 -3.45 27.62
CA THR A 260 8.73 -4.53 27.80
C THR A 260 10.14 -4.05 27.54
N LYS A 261 11.00 -4.08 28.55
CA LYS A 261 12.38 -3.60 28.48
C LYS A 261 13.31 -4.56 27.77
N GLY A 262 13.14 -5.86 28.01
CA GLY A 262 14.03 -6.89 27.49
C GLY A 262 13.27 -8.16 27.15
N TYR A 263 13.59 -8.73 25.99
CA TYR A 263 13.01 -9.98 25.52
C TYR A 263 13.90 -10.65 24.47
N ASN A 264 13.67 -11.93 24.21
CA ASN A 264 14.19 -12.62 23.04
C ASN A 264 13.07 -13.37 22.32
N ILE A 265 13.23 -13.57 21.02
CA ILE A 265 12.32 -14.37 20.20
C ILE A 265 13.10 -15.56 19.65
N GLN A 266 12.53 -16.73 19.83
CA GLN A 266 13.03 -18.00 19.32
C GLN A 266 12.05 -18.59 18.33
N VAL A 267 12.57 -19.31 17.35
CA VAL A 267 11.78 -20.01 16.34
C VAL A 267 12.14 -21.48 16.29
N SER A 268 11.19 -22.30 15.87
CA SER A 268 11.37 -23.74 15.71
C SER A 268 10.50 -24.30 14.59
N SER A 269 11.04 -25.26 13.83
CA SER A 269 10.28 -26.03 12.84
C SER A 269 9.52 -27.21 13.47
N ASN A 270 9.99 -27.71 14.62
CA ASN A 270 9.53 -28.97 15.24
C ASN A 270 9.00 -28.82 16.68
N GLY A 271 9.15 -27.64 17.29
CA GLY A 271 8.69 -27.34 18.65
C GLY A 271 9.65 -27.80 19.76
N THR A 272 10.77 -28.46 19.42
CA THR A 272 11.73 -29.00 20.39
C THR A 272 13.11 -28.35 20.28
N THR A 273 13.57 -28.08 19.06
CA THR A 273 14.85 -27.41 18.79
C THR A 273 14.58 -25.94 18.50
N TRP A 274 15.16 -25.05 19.31
CA TRP A 274 14.85 -23.62 19.29
C TRP A 274 16.08 -22.80 18.93
N ASN A 275 15.92 -21.90 17.96
CA ASN A 275 16.96 -20.96 17.55
C ASN A 275 16.53 -19.55 17.94
N THR A 276 17.37 -18.84 18.68
CA THR A 276 17.12 -17.43 19.03
C THR A 276 17.42 -16.54 17.84
N VAL A 277 16.44 -15.79 17.36
CA VAL A 277 16.54 -14.92 16.17
C VAL A 277 16.47 -13.43 16.51
N VAL A 278 15.96 -13.08 17.69
CA VAL A 278 15.89 -11.69 18.18
C VAL A 278 16.33 -11.66 19.64
N THR A 279 17.10 -10.64 20.02
CA THR A 279 17.44 -10.35 21.43
C THR A 279 17.44 -8.84 21.65
N VAL A 280 16.42 -8.33 22.32
CA VAL A 280 16.24 -6.89 22.57
C VAL A 280 16.53 -6.57 24.03
N THR A 281 17.27 -5.49 24.25
CA THR A 281 17.58 -4.94 25.56
C THR A 281 17.35 -3.44 25.58
N ASN A 282 16.81 -2.95 26.71
CA ASN A 282 16.49 -1.54 26.95
C ASN A 282 15.49 -0.94 25.93
N ASN A 283 14.50 -1.73 25.49
CA ASN A 283 13.39 -1.18 24.71
C ASN A 283 12.56 -0.24 25.58
N THR A 284 12.16 0.90 25.03
CA THR A 284 11.22 1.85 25.66
C THR A 284 9.98 2.10 24.79
N SER A 285 9.98 1.60 23.55
CA SER A 285 8.94 1.87 22.56
C SER A 285 7.67 1.07 22.85
N GLY A 286 6.52 1.66 22.50
CA GLY A 286 5.23 0.98 22.52
C GLY A 286 5.09 -0.08 21.43
N VAL A 287 5.72 0.13 20.28
CA VAL A 287 5.82 -0.87 19.21
C VAL A 287 7.28 -1.18 18.94
N THR A 288 7.60 -2.46 18.80
CA THR A 288 8.87 -2.93 18.24
C THR A 288 8.62 -3.67 16.94
N VAL A 289 9.48 -3.42 15.95
CA VAL A 289 9.48 -4.10 14.66
C VAL A 289 10.82 -4.79 14.52
N ASP A 290 10.83 -6.11 14.50
CA ASP A 290 12.03 -6.93 14.49
C ASP A 290 12.13 -7.72 13.18
N ASN A 291 12.85 -7.15 12.22
CA ASN A 291 13.22 -7.80 10.96
C ASN A 291 14.33 -8.83 11.21
N ILE A 292 14.14 -10.05 10.72
CA ILE A 292 15.11 -11.15 10.77
C ILE A 292 15.45 -11.62 9.34
N PRO A 293 16.61 -12.28 9.12
CA PRO A 293 16.80 -13.10 7.92
C PRO A 293 15.65 -14.09 7.75
N ASP A 294 15.30 -14.39 6.50
CA ASP A 294 14.19 -15.31 6.21
C ASP A 294 14.45 -16.67 6.85
N THR A 295 13.53 -17.11 7.73
CA THR A 295 13.74 -18.29 8.56
C THR A 295 12.51 -19.18 8.53
N GLN A 296 12.69 -20.45 8.17
CA GLN A 296 11.61 -21.42 8.19
C GLN A 296 11.22 -21.78 9.64
N ALA A 297 9.96 -21.53 10.00
CA ALA A 297 9.46 -21.77 11.35
C ALA A 297 7.98 -22.16 11.36
N ARG A 298 7.59 -23.02 12.30
CA ARG A 298 6.19 -23.29 12.66
C ARG A 298 5.85 -22.72 14.02
N TYR A 299 6.79 -22.76 14.96
CA TYR A 299 6.58 -22.33 16.33
C TYR A 299 7.41 -21.09 16.61
N ILE A 300 6.79 -20.10 17.27
CA ILE A 300 7.41 -18.86 17.71
C ILE A 300 7.35 -18.84 19.23
N LYS A 301 8.44 -18.46 19.90
CA LYS A 301 8.49 -18.32 21.36
C LYS A 301 9.10 -16.98 21.76
N LEU A 302 8.31 -16.14 22.43
CA LEU A 302 8.75 -14.90 23.05
C LEU A 302 9.10 -15.18 24.51
N ASN A 303 10.33 -14.87 24.92
CA ASN A 303 10.75 -14.94 26.33
C ASN A 303 10.99 -13.51 26.85
N VAL A 304 10.25 -13.10 27.88
CA VAL A 304 10.38 -11.76 28.47
C VAL A 304 11.41 -11.78 29.59
N THR A 305 12.56 -11.14 29.35
CA THR A 305 13.72 -11.14 30.27
C THR A 305 13.70 -9.95 31.22
N ALA A 306 13.12 -8.82 30.82
CA ALA A 306 12.89 -7.65 31.67
C ALA A 306 11.52 -7.03 31.33
N PRO A 307 10.49 -7.23 32.16
CA PRO A 307 9.10 -6.95 31.77
C PRO A 307 8.74 -5.46 31.73
N THR A 308 9.41 -4.60 32.50
CA THR A 308 9.11 -3.16 32.55
C THR A 308 10.39 -2.32 32.70
N GLN A 309 10.24 -0.99 32.64
CA GLN A 309 11.32 -0.03 32.93
C GLN A 309 11.56 0.17 34.44
N THR A 310 10.75 -0.46 35.29
CA THR A 310 10.68 -0.23 36.74
C THR A 310 10.93 -1.53 37.50
N SER A 311 10.70 -1.53 38.82
CA SER A 311 10.71 -2.75 39.64
C SER A 311 9.47 -3.64 39.43
N ASP A 312 8.47 -3.18 38.68
CA ASP A 312 7.30 -3.99 38.31
C ASP A 312 7.74 -5.21 37.48
N SER A 313 7.39 -6.40 37.95
CA SER A 313 7.80 -7.69 37.40
C SER A 313 6.73 -8.33 36.50
N VAL A 314 5.72 -7.58 36.06
CA VAL A 314 4.61 -8.11 35.26
C VAL A 314 4.85 -7.92 33.76
N ALA A 315 4.90 -9.01 32.99
CA ALA A 315 4.92 -8.94 31.53
C ALA A 315 3.53 -8.61 30.99
N ARG A 316 3.46 -7.74 29.98
CA ARG A 316 2.24 -7.31 29.31
C ARG A 316 2.49 -7.19 27.81
N ILE A 317 1.90 -8.09 27.03
CA ILE A 317 1.99 -8.09 25.56
C ILE A 317 0.58 -7.98 25.02
N TYR A 318 0.28 -6.84 24.37
CA TYR A 318 -1.04 -6.60 23.80
C TYR A 318 -1.21 -7.33 22.48
N ASP A 319 -0.19 -7.35 21.63
CA ASP A 319 -0.25 -8.09 20.37
C ASP A 319 1.17 -8.48 19.92
N ILE A 320 1.29 -9.63 19.29
CA ILE A 320 2.47 -10.06 18.53
C ILE A 320 2.01 -10.55 17.15
N ALA A 321 2.43 -9.81 16.13
CA ALA A 321 2.22 -10.15 14.75
C ALA A 321 3.47 -10.78 14.14
N VAL A 322 3.27 -11.79 13.29
CA VAL A 322 4.34 -12.53 12.61
C VAL A 322 4.07 -12.42 11.12
N PHE A 323 5.08 -12.03 10.33
CA PHE A 323 4.92 -11.83 8.90
C PHE A 323 5.90 -12.68 8.09
N GLU A 324 5.43 -13.14 6.93
CA GLU A 324 6.28 -13.80 5.95
C GLU A 324 7.17 -12.81 5.21
N GLN A 325 8.19 -13.32 4.53
CA GLN A 325 8.97 -12.52 3.61
C GLN A 325 8.07 -11.89 2.53
N GLN A 326 8.30 -10.60 2.25
CA GLN A 326 7.54 -9.90 1.22
C GLN A 326 7.91 -10.41 -0.17
N ASN A 327 6.93 -10.94 -0.91
CA ASN A 327 7.07 -11.15 -2.35
C ASN A 327 7.13 -9.78 -3.06
N LEU A 328 8.32 -9.42 -3.53
CA LEU A 328 8.60 -8.17 -4.22
C LEU A 328 7.89 -8.07 -5.58
N ALA A 329 7.52 -9.22 -6.19
CA ALA A 329 6.83 -9.28 -7.47
C ALA A 329 5.31 -9.11 -7.36
N LEU A 330 4.73 -9.29 -6.16
CA LEU A 330 3.28 -9.28 -5.98
C LEU A 330 2.66 -8.00 -6.55
N ASN A 331 1.75 -8.18 -7.52
CA ASN A 331 1.02 -7.16 -8.26
C ASN A 331 1.91 -6.11 -8.94
N LYS A 332 3.17 -6.45 -9.23
CA LYS A 332 4.07 -5.55 -9.96
C LYS A 332 3.69 -5.45 -11.43
N PRO A 333 3.91 -4.27 -12.06
CA PRO A 333 3.78 -4.12 -13.50
C PRO A 333 4.60 -5.20 -14.20
N SER A 334 3.93 -5.94 -15.07
CA SER A 334 4.51 -7.08 -15.77
C SER A 334 4.11 -7.08 -17.24
N THR A 335 5.04 -7.51 -18.07
CA THR A 335 4.87 -7.64 -19.52
C THR A 335 5.35 -9.02 -19.95
N VAL A 336 4.78 -9.53 -21.04
CA VAL A 336 5.09 -10.87 -21.56
C VAL A 336 5.21 -10.80 -23.08
N ASP A 337 5.82 -11.82 -23.68
CA ASP A 337 5.89 -11.93 -25.14
C ASP A 337 4.50 -12.07 -25.79
N SER A 338 3.63 -12.90 -25.20
CA SER A 338 2.31 -13.25 -25.72
C SER A 338 1.46 -13.90 -24.63
N VAL A 339 0.17 -14.08 -24.94
CA VAL A 339 -0.80 -14.75 -24.07
C VAL A 339 -1.53 -15.85 -24.84
N CYS A 340 -1.78 -17.00 -24.22
CA CYS A 340 -2.58 -18.07 -24.84
C CYS A 340 -4.07 -17.69 -24.97
N LYS A 341 -4.59 -16.87 -24.05
CA LYS A 341 -5.93 -16.26 -24.08
C LYS A 341 -5.98 -14.99 -23.24
N ALA A 342 -6.99 -14.14 -23.44
CA ALA A 342 -7.10 -12.81 -22.82
C ALA A 342 -7.06 -12.82 -21.29
N SER A 343 -7.47 -13.91 -20.62
CA SER A 343 -7.46 -14.02 -19.16
C SER A 343 -6.14 -14.53 -18.55
N GLN A 344 -5.16 -14.95 -19.37
CA GLN A 344 -3.89 -15.56 -18.93
C GLN A 344 -2.72 -14.59 -19.12
N THR A 345 -2.85 -13.41 -18.53
CA THR A 345 -1.93 -12.27 -18.72
C THR A 345 -0.68 -12.38 -17.84
N ALA A 346 0.28 -11.49 -18.06
CA ALA A 346 1.47 -11.36 -17.21
C ALA A 346 1.14 -11.15 -15.72
N ALA A 347 0.08 -10.39 -15.43
CA ALA A 347 -0.36 -10.10 -14.07
C ALA A 347 -0.78 -11.36 -13.30
N LYS A 348 -1.24 -12.40 -14.02
CA LYS A 348 -1.68 -13.67 -13.43
C LYS A 348 -0.56 -14.56 -12.91
N ALA A 349 0.69 -14.26 -13.25
CA ALA A 349 1.84 -14.95 -12.68
C ALA A 349 2.45 -14.19 -11.50
N VAL A 350 1.83 -13.11 -11.03
CA VAL A 350 2.32 -12.31 -9.90
C VAL A 350 1.17 -11.80 -9.02
N ASP A 351 -0.01 -12.42 -9.06
CA ASP A 351 -1.19 -11.97 -8.30
C ASP A 351 -1.37 -12.69 -6.96
N GLY A 352 -0.50 -13.66 -6.66
CA GLY A 352 -0.53 -14.49 -5.46
C GLY A 352 -1.62 -15.56 -5.51
N SER A 353 -2.22 -15.84 -6.68
CA SER A 353 -3.28 -16.83 -6.83
C SER A 353 -2.85 -17.99 -7.72
N GLU A 354 -3.05 -19.22 -7.23
CA GLU A 354 -2.80 -20.46 -8.00
C GLU A 354 -4.10 -21.18 -8.41
N ILE A 355 -5.24 -20.63 -8.03
CA ILE A 355 -6.56 -21.22 -8.28
C ILE A 355 -7.22 -20.61 -9.52
N ASN A 356 -8.31 -21.22 -9.99
CA ASN A 356 -9.17 -20.69 -11.06
C ASN A 356 -8.42 -20.30 -12.35
N ASP A 357 -7.43 -21.11 -12.76
CA ASP A 357 -6.65 -20.87 -13.99
C ASP A 357 -5.87 -19.54 -13.98
N SER A 358 -5.48 -19.05 -12.79
CA SER A 358 -4.64 -17.86 -12.62
C SER A 358 -3.20 -18.16 -13.00
N LYS A 359 -2.88 -18.04 -14.29
CA LYS A 359 -1.52 -18.22 -14.81
C LYS A 359 -1.23 -17.28 -15.98
N TRP A 360 0.04 -16.95 -16.16
CA TRP A 360 0.53 -16.54 -17.48
C TRP A 360 0.75 -17.78 -18.37
N CYS A 361 0.33 -17.68 -19.63
CA CYS A 361 0.56 -18.72 -20.64
C CYS A 361 1.05 -18.12 -21.95
N SER A 362 2.05 -18.75 -22.60
CA SER A 362 2.55 -18.33 -23.92
C SER A 362 2.82 -19.53 -24.84
N LEU A 363 2.42 -19.41 -26.11
CA LEU A 363 2.71 -20.36 -27.19
C LEU A 363 3.87 -19.91 -28.11
N SER A 364 4.43 -18.72 -27.88
CA SER A 364 5.53 -18.17 -28.69
C SER A 364 6.75 -19.09 -28.71
N SER A 365 7.57 -19.01 -29.76
CA SER A 365 8.88 -19.68 -29.78
C SER A 365 9.87 -19.03 -28.81
N ASN A 366 9.72 -17.73 -28.54
CA ASN A 366 10.51 -16.96 -27.57
C ASN A 366 9.61 -16.51 -26.42
N ARG A 367 9.62 -17.27 -25.32
CA ARG A 367 8.69 -17.12 -24.19
C ARG A 367 9.36 -16.41 -23.04
N TRP A 368 8.84 -15.25 -22.66
CA TRP A 368 9.38 -14.49 -21.54
C TRP A 368 8.30 -13.71 -20.79
N LEU A 369 8.55 -13.53 -19.49
CA LEU A 369 7.81 -12.65 -18.60
C LEU A 369 8.80 -11.70 -17.93
N GLN A 370 8.52 -10.40 -18.00
CA GLN A 370 9.32 -9.34 -17.41
C GLN A 370 8.53 -8.58 -16.35
N LEU A 371 9.17 -8.30 -15.22
CA LEU A 371 8.66 -7.53 -14.09
C LEU A 371 9.41 -6.19 -13.96
N ASP A 372 8.72 -5.13 -13.54
CA ASP A 372 9.33 -3.91 -12.99
C ASP A 372 8.97 -3.81 -11.50
N LEU A 373 9.97 -3.93 -10.62
CA LEU A 373 9.78 -3.81 -9.16
C LEU A 373 9.40 -2.37 -8.72
N GLY A 374 9.55 -1.39 -9.61
CA GLY A 374 9.27 0.03 -9.43
C GLY A 374 10.51 0.85 -9.06
N SER A 375 11.46 0.24 -8.37
CA SER A 375 12.75 0.80 -8.00
C SER A 375 13.79 -0.32 -7.88
N VAL A 376 15.07 0.04 -7.85
CA VAL A 376 16.13 -0.95 -7.60
C VAL A 376 16.03 -1.47 -6.16
N LYS A 377 16.03 -2.80 -6.02
CA LYS A 377 15.98 -3.53 -4.76
C LYS A 377 17.08 -4.59 -4.72
N GLN A 378 17.47 -5.02 -3.52
CA GLN A 378 18.22 -6.27 -3.37
C GLN A 378 17.29 -7.47 -3.60
N VAL A 379 17.74 -8.44 -4.39
CA VAL A 379 17.04 -9.69 -4.72
C VAL A 379 17.99 -10.84 -4.46
N ASN A 380 17.49 -11.91 -3.83
CA ASN A 380 18.30 -13.09 -3.50
C ASN A 380 17.58 -14.43 -3.70
N GLN A 381 16.29 -14.45 -4.04
CA GLN A 381 15.58 -15.70 -4.27
C GLN A 381 14.45 -15.50 -5.28
N PHE A 382 14.21 -16.55 -6.08
CA PHE A 382 13.06 -16.66 -6.96
C PHE A 382 12.30 -17.95 -6.65
N ILE A 383 10.97 -17.88 -6.68
CA ILE A 383 10.12 -19.08 -6.63
C ILE A 383 9.27 -19.10 -7.91
N VAL A 384 9.34 -20.20 -8.66
CA VAL A 384 8.50 -20.41 -9.84
C VAL A 384 7.53 -21.54 -9.56
N LYS A 385 6.23 -21.24 -9.64
CA LYS A 385 5.15 -22.21 -9.54
C LYS A 385 4.66 -22.58 -10.94
N HIS A 386 4.87 -23.85 -11.27
CA HIS A 386 4.63 -24.41 -12.60
C HIS A 386 3.20 -24.97 -12.72
N ALA A 387 2.89 -25.54 -13.89
CA ALA A 387 1.56 -26.01 -14.24
C ALA A 387 0.88 -26.89 -13.18
N ALA A 388 1.62 -27.86 -12.61
CA ALA A 388 1.05 -28.78 -11.62
C ALA A 388 0.67 -28.12 -10.29
N GLU A 389 1.32 -27.01 -9.92
CA GLU A 389 0.97 -26.29 -8.70
C GLU A 389 -0.43 -25.69 -8.80
N GLY A 390 -0.82 -25.26 -10.00
CA GLY A 390 -2.18 -24.79 -10.30
C GLY A 390 -3.16 -25.89 -10.70
N GLY A 391 -2.84 -27.16 -10.44
CA GLY A 391 -3.72 -28.31 -10.66
C GLY A 391 -3.69 -28.92 -12.07
N GLU A 392 -2.77 -28.52 -12.95
CA GLU A 392 -2.58 -29.20 -14.24
C GLU A 392 -1.68 -30.45 -14.11
N THR A 393 -1.52 -31.19 -15.20
CA THR A 393 -0.61 -32.35 -15.22
C THR A 393 0.86 -31.93 -15.03
N ALA A 394 1.62 -32.69 -14.24
CA ALA A 394 3.06 -32.50 -14.06
C ALA A 394 3.87 -32.61 -15.36
N ALA A 395 3.33 -33.25 -16.41
CA ALA A 395 3.93 -33.26 -17.74
C ALA A 395 4.04 -31.85 -18.36
N TYR A 396 3.24 -30.89 -17.88
CA TYR A 396 3.26 -29.49 -18.31
C TYR A 396 4.15 -28.59 -17.42
N ASN A 397 4.84 -29.15 -16.42
CA ASN A 397 5.82 -28.38 -15.66
C ASN A 397 6.94 -27.89 -16.57
N THR A 398 7.37 -26.65 -16.36
CA THR A 398 8.44 -26.01 -17.14
C THR A 398 9.72 -26.80 -17.02
N LYS A 399 10.23 -27.30 -18.15
CA LYS A 399 11.41 -28.16 -18.20
C LYS A 399 12.70 -27.37 -18.10
N ALA A 400 12.78 -26.21 -18.74
CA ALA A 400 13.98 -25.38 -18.71
C ALA A 400 13.64 -23.90 -18.79
N TYR A 401 14.37 -23.10 -18.01
CA TYR A 401 14.24 -21.65 -17.97
C TYR A 401 15.53 -20.99 -17.46
N ASN A 402 15.63 -19.68 -17.64
CA ASN A 402 16.63 -18.85 -16.97
C ASN A 402 15.98 -17.58 -16.44
N ILE A 403 16.56 -16.99 -15.40
CA ILE A 403 16.13 -15.71 -14.85
C ILE A 403 17.25 -14.70 -15.04
N GLN A 404 16.89 -13.53 -15.54
CA GLN A 404 17.77 -12.40 -15.74
C GLN A 404 17.33 -11.22 -14.89
N VAL A 405 18.30 -10.39 -14.48
CA VAL A 405 18.06 -9.16 -13.72
C VAL A 405 18.70 -7.96 -14.42
N SER A 406 18.13 -6.78 -14.18
CA SER A 406 18.65 -5.50 -14.69
C SER A 406 18.28 -4.36 -13.75
N ASN A 407 19.15 -3.35 -13.63
CA ASN A 407 18.83 -2.10 -12.93
C ASN A 407 18.12 -1.08 -13.84
N ASN A 408 18.36 -1.13 -15.15
CA ASN A 408 17.93 -0.10 -16.11
C ASN A 408 17.03 -0.63 -17.24
N GLY A 409 16.79 -1.95 -17.31
CA GLY A 409 15.94 -2.59 -18.31
C GLY A 409 16.65 -2.86 -19.65
N ASN A 410 17.91 -2.42 -19.80
CA ASN A 410 18.70 -2.57 -21.02
C ASN A 410 19.86 -3.56 -20.82
N ASP A 411 20.55 -3.47 -19.69
CA ASP A 411 21.69 -4.32 -19.36
C ASP A 411 21.23 -5.48 -18.50
N TRP A 412 21.24 -6.69 -19.06
CA TRP A 412 20.72 -7.89 -18.42
C TRP A 412 21.83 -8.87 -18.05
N SER A 413 21.78 -9.42 -16.84
CA SER A 413 22.64 -10.52 -16.40
C SER A 413 21.79 -11.73 -16.03
N THR A 414 22.21 -12.92 -16.48
CA THR A 414 21.57 -14.18 -16.07
C THR A 414 22.06 -14.58 -14.68
N VAL A 415 21.13 -14.78 -13.76
CA VAL A 415 21.41 -15.17 -12.35
C VAL A 415 20.92 -16.56 -12.00
N VAL A 416 19.98 -17.13 -12.77
CA VAL A 416 19.48 -18.49 -12.61
C VAL A 416 19.46 -19.20 -13.95
N LYS A 417 19.85 -20.48 -13.98
CA LYS A 417 19.72 -21.36 -15.14
C LYS A 417 19.29 -22.75 -14.69
N VAL A 418 18.09 -23.16 -15.10
CA VAL A 418 17.49 -24.44 -14.75
C VAL A 418 17.22 -25.26 -16.00
N THR A 419 17.56 -26.55 -15.95
CA THR A 419 17.37 -27.52 -17.04
C THR A 419 16.80 -28.81 -16.48
N ASN A 420 15.95 -29.49 -17.26
CA ASN A 420 15.32 -30.76 -16.89
C ASN A 420 14.52 -30.72 -15.57
N ASN A 421 13.91 -29.58 -15.24
CA ASN A 421 13.02 -29.48 -14.10
C ASN A 421 11.75 -30.32 -14.31
N THR A 422 11.32 -31.02 -13.27
CA THR A 422 10.06 -31.77 -13.23
C THR A 422 9.17 -31.36 -12.04
N LYS A 423 9.67 -30.50 -11.14
CA LYS A 423 8.97 -30.09 -9.92
C LYS A 423 7.80 -29.16 -10.23
N SER A 424 6.75 -29.19 -9.41
CA SER A 424 5.64 -28.22 -9.47
C SER A 424 6.05 -26.84 -8.95
N VAL A 425 7.01 -26.79 -8.02
CA VAL A 425 7.60 -25.57 -7.49
C VAL A 425 9.13 -25.68 -7.53
N THR A 426 9.76 -24.63 -8.00
CA THR A 426 11.21 -24.43 -7.91
C THR A 426 11.51 -23.26 -6.99
N VAL A 427 12.58 -23.38 -6.22
CA VAL A 427 13.14 -22.33 -5.36
C VAL A 427 14.58 -22.16 -5.80
N ASP A 428 14.90 -20.97 -6.29
CA ASP A 428 16.19 -20.62 -6.86
C ASP A 428 16.86 -19.53 -6.00
N ASP A 429 17.71 -19.94 -5.07
CA ASP A 429 18.51 -19.04 -4.24
C ASP A 429 19.74 -18.53 -5.01
N ILE A 430 20.03 -17.23 -4.87
CA ILE A 430 21.20 -16.57 -5.45
C ILE A 430 21.90 -15.70 -4.41
N ALA A 431 23.17 -15.37 -4.67
CA ALA A 431 23.82 -14.30 -3.93
C ALA A 431 23.04 -12.97 -4.14
N PRO A 432 22.86 -12.12 -3.11
CA PRO A 432 22.15 -10.87 -3.27
C PRO A 432 22.71 -9.98 -4.40
N VAL A 433 21.81 -9.53 -5.28
CA VAL A 433 22.08 -8.63 -6.40
C VAL A 433 21.10 -7.47 -6.41
N SER A 434 21.56 -6.30 -6.89
CA SER A 434 20.67 -5.17 -7.20
C SER A 434 19.90 -5.44 -8.49
N ALA A 435 18.57 -5.28 -8.44
CA ALA A 435 17.70 -5.38 -9.61
C ALA A 435 16.47 -4.46 -9.47
N ARG A 436 16.06 -3.85 -10.59
CA ARG A 436 14.73 -3.24 -10.74
C ARG A 436 13.85 -4.07 -11.66
N TYR A 437 14.43 -4.57 -12.74
CA TYR A 437 13.74 -5.39 -13.72
C TYR A 437 14.21 -6.84 -13.62
N ILE A 438 13.26 -7.76 -13.75
CA ILE A 438 13.50 -9.20 -13.69
C ILE A 438 12.82 -9.84 -14.88
N LYS A 439 13.49 -10.79 -15.55
CA LYS A 439 12.97 -11.47 -16.73
C LYS A 439 13.12 -12.98 -16.58
N LEU A 440 11.99 -13.69 -16.57
CA LEU A 440 11.92 -15.15 -16.66
C LEU A 440 11.83 -15.54 -18.12
N ASN A 441 12.81 -16.29 -18.64
CA ASN A 441 12.83 -16.80 -20.00
C ASN A 441 12.58 -18.32 -19.99
N VAL A 442 11.47 -18.77 -20.57
CA VAL A 442 11.13 -20.20 -20.65
C VAL A 442 11.69 -20.79 -21.95
N THR A 443 12.77 -21.56 -21.82
CA THR A 443 13.48 -22.15 -22.97
C THR A 443 12.93 -23.50 -23.38
N THR A 444 12.35 -24.26 -22.45
CA THR A 444 11.64 -25.51 -22.77
C THR A 444 10.39 -25.62 -21.90
N PRO A 445 9.18 -25.44 -22.48
CA PRO A 445 7.98 -25.17 -21.71
C PRO A 445 7.37 -26.38 -21.01
N THR A 446 7.56 -27.60 -21.52
CA THR A 446 6.95 -28.81 -20.96
C THR A 446 7.89 -30.02 -21.08
N GLN A 447 7.49 -31.13 -20.47
CA GLN A 447 8.15 -32.44 -20.62
C GLN A 447 7.76 -33.15 -21.93
N THR A 448 6.89 -32.54 -22.74
CA THR A 448 6.22 -33.15 -23.89
C THR A 448 6.44 -32.30 -25.14
N THR A 449 5.77 -32.67 -26.25
CA THR A 449 5.71 -31.84 -27.46
C THR A 449 4.80 -30.61 -27.31
N ASN A 450 4.07 -30.48 -26.20
CA ASN A 450 3.26 -29.28 -25.92
C ASN A 450 4.18 -28.04 -25.77
N LEU A 451 3.88 -26.99 -26.53
CA LEU A 451 4.71 -25.80 -26.64
C LEU A 451 4.27 -24.64 -25.73
N ALA A 452 3.26 -24.81 -24.89
CA ALA A 452 2.76 -23.73 -24.04
C ALA A 452 3.57 -23.62 -22.73
N ALA A 453 4.22 -22.48 -22.49
CA ALA A 453 4.67 -22.12 -21.15
C ALA A 453 3.47 -21.81 -20.27
N ARG A 454 3.53 -22.20 -19.00
CA ARG A 454 2.48 -21.99 -18.01
C ARG A 454 3.14 -21.69 -16.67
N ILE A 455 3.02 -20.46 -16.20
CA ILE A 455 3.56 -20.00 -14.93
C ILE A 455 2.39 -19.50 -14.09
N TYR A 456 2.07 -20.23 -13.02
CA TYR A 456 1.01 -19.86 -12.10
C TYR A 456 1.46 -18.75 -11.16
N GLU A 457 2.71 -18.80 -10.71
CA GLU A 457 3.27 -17.75 -9.88
C GLU A 457 4.77 -17.62 -10.10
N PHE A 458 5.25 -16.38 -10.10
CA PHE A 458 6.65 -16.00 -10.21
C PHE A 458 6.96 -14.99 -9.12
N GLN A 459 7.47 -15.51 -8.02
CA GLN A 459 7.71 -14.75 -6.81
C GLN A 459 9.18 -14.35 -6.76
N VAL A 460 9.42 -13.13 -6.25
CA VAL A 460 10.74 -12.54 -6.14
C VAL A 460 10.93 -12.11 -4.70
N PHE A 461 12.03 -12.51 -4.09
CA PHE A 461 12.35 -12.13 -2.72
C PHE A 461 13.72 -11.49 -2.62
N GLY A 462 13.84 -10.61 -1.63
CA GLY A 462 15.09 -9.93 -1.29
C GLY A 462 15.47 -10.21 0.16
N PRO A 463 16.76 -10.05 0.51
CA PRO A 463 17.19 -10.18 1.89
C PRO A 463 16.46 -9.16 2.77
N SER A 464 16.28 -9.50 4.05
CA SER A 464 15.58 -8.63 5.00
C SER A 464 16.42 -7.38 5.30
N ASN A 465 15.87 -6.19 5.03
CA ASN A 465 16.51 -4.92 5.38
C ASN A 465 16.38 -4.69 6.90
N LEU A 466 17.49 -4.86 7.62
CA LEU A 466 17.56 -4.73 9.07
C LEU A 466 17.31 -3.29 9.55
N ALA A 467 17.56 -2.30 8.69
CA ALA A 467 17.34 -0.88 8.99
C ALA A 467 15.91 -0.39 8.69
N LEU A 468 15.12 -1.15 7.92
CA LEU A 468 13.77 -0.72 7.51
C LEU A 468 12.90 -0.39 8.73
N ASN A 469 12.38 0.84 8.75
CA ASN A 469 11.58 1.46 9.81
C ASN A 469 12.25 1.52 11.19
N LYS A 470 13.58 1.42 11.25
CA LYS A 470 14.31 1.50 12.52
C LYS A 470 14.46 2.95 12.99
N PRO A 471 14.51 3.18 14.31
CA PRO A 471 14.84 4.48 14.85
C PRO A 471 16.17 4.99 14.29
N ALA A 472 16.15 6.22 13.77
CA ALA A 472 17.32 6.88 13.24
C ALA A 472 17.47 8.29 13.83
N LYS A 473 18.72 8.74 13.98
CA LYS A 473 19.10 10.09 14.41
C LYS A 473 20.01 10.70 13.35
N VAL A 474 19.96 12.01 13.20
CA VAL A 474 20.79 12.75 12.25
C VAL A 474 21.36 13.99 12.92
N ASP A 475 22.41 14.58 12.35
CA ASP A 475 22.97 15.83 12.84
C ASP A 475 22.01 17.01 12.68
N SER A 476 21.35 17.10 11.53
CA SER A 476 20.44 18.19 11.16
C SER A 476 19.56 17.75 9.99
N THR A 477 18.56 18.57 9.68
CA THR A 477 17.70 18.40 8.50
C THR A 477 17.71 19.69 7.66
N CYS A 478 17.64 19.58 6.33
CA CYS A 478 17.51 20.76 5.46
C CYS A 478 16.12 21.42 5.60
N ASN A 479 15.10 20.65 5.97
CA ASN A 479 13.76 21.13 6.33
C ASN A 479 13.04 20.10 7.26
N PRO A 480 11.85 20.42 7.80
CA PRO A 480 11.15 19.52 8.73
C PRO A 480 10.63 18.19 8.15
N SER A 481 10.46 18.05 6.82
CA SER A 481 9.97 16.80 6.21
C SER A 481 11.08 15.82 5.84
N GLN A 482 12.33 16.29 5.70
CA GLN A 482 13.51 15.50 5.31
C GLN A 482 14.24 14.90 6.51
N THR A 483 13.51 14.12 7.30
CA THR A 483 13.96 13.59 8.61
C THR A 483 14.84 12.34 8.49
N ALA A 484 15.44 11.92 9.61
CA ALA A 484 16.20 10.68 9.69
C ALA A 484 15.40 9.44 9.25
N ALA A 485 14.09 9.41 9.55
CA ALA A 485 13.22 8.29 9.23
C ALA A 485 13.09 8.07 7.70
N LYS A 486 13.24 9.14 6.92
CA LYS A 486 13.15 9.09 5.44
C LYS A 486 14.28 8.32 4.79
N ALA A 487 15.41 8.15 5.46
CA ALA A 487 16.51 7.34 4.92
C ALA A 487 16.36 5.85 5.24
N VAL A 488 15.29 5.43 5.92
CA VAL A 488 15.11 4.04 6.36
C VAL A 488 13.66 3.57 6.18
N ASP A 489 12.83 4.26 5.40
CA ASP A 489 11.39 3.94 5.25
C ASP A 489 11.06 3.13 3.98
N GLY A 490 12.04 2.87 3.11
CA GLY A 490 11.86 2.12 1.86
C GLY A 490 11.28 2.96 0.72
N ILE A 491 11.13 4.28 0.87
CA ILE A 491 10.39 5.15 -0.06
C ILE A 491 11.35 6.12 -0.77
N LEU A 492 11.50 5.95 -2.08
CA LEU A 492 12.35 6.80 -2.93
C LEU A 492 11.60 7.98 -3.57
N SER A 493 10.28 7.98 -3.55
CA SER A 493 9.44 8.98 -4.20
C SER A 493 9.14 10.18 -3.28
N ASN A 494 8.51 11.22 -3.85
CA ASN A 494 7.96 12.36 -3.10
C ASN A 494 8.95 13.06 -2.17
N ASP A 495 10.20 13.22 -2.60
CA ASP A 495 11.25 13.86 -1.79
C ASP A 495 11.56 13.11 -0.47
N GLY A 496 11.32 11.79 -0.43
CA GLY A 496 11.58 10.91 0.71
C GLY A 496 13.07 10.69 0.98
N LYS A 497 13.78 11.74 1.41
CA LYS A 497 15.20 11.66 1.77
C LYS A 497 15.48 12.29 3.12
N TRP A 498 16.55 11.84 3.76
CA TRP A 498 17.26 12.68 4.72
C TRP A 498 18.17 13.66 3.98
N CYS A 499 18.21 14.91 4.45
CA CYS A 499 19.11 15.94 3.92
C CYS A 499 19.79 16.72 5.04
N SER A 500 21.09 17.05 4.90
CA SER A 500 21.82 17.90 5.85
C SER A 500 22.75 18.90 5.14
N LEU A 501 22.71 20.16 5.59
CA LEU A 501 23.62 21.24 5.17
C LEU A 501 24.80 21.46 6.14
N SER A 502 24.82 20.75 7.27
CA SER A 502 25.86 20.87 8.30
C SER A 502 27.25 20.60 7.74
N SER A 503 28.29 21.13 8.38
CA SER A 503 29.67 20.73 8.09
C SER A 503 29.97 19.30 8.55
N SER A 504 29.31 18.85 9.62
CA SER A 504 29.43 17.51 10.19
C SER A 504 28.13 16.72 9.93
N ARG A 505 28.06 16.09 8.75
CA ARG A 505 26.87 15.39 8.24
C ARG A 505 26.90 13.92 8.65
N TRP A 506 25.98 13.50 9.50
CA TRP A 506 25.89 12.10 9.90
C TRP A 506 24.46 11.63 10.12
N LEU A 507 24.26 10.34 9.86
CA LEU A 507 23.04 9.60 10.14
C LEU A 507 23.39 8.35 10.94
N GLN A 508 22.69 8.12 12.04
CA GLN A 508 22.84 6.96 12.91
C GLN A 508 21.54 6.15 12.97
N ILE A 509 21.62 4.84 12.75
CA ILE A 509 20.52 3.89 12.83
C ILE A 509 20.70 3.03 14.09
N ASP A 510 19.65 2.83 14.89
CA ASP A 510 19.60 1.80 15.94
C ASP A 510 18.78 0.60 15.45
N LEU A 511 19.42 -0.54 15.23
CA LEU A 511 18.74 -1.77 14.81
C LEU A 511 17.82 -2.36 15.91
N GLY A 512 17.88 -1.81 17.13
CA GLY A 512 17.11 -2.23 18.32
C GLY A 512 17.78 -3.36 19.11
N SER A 513 18.65 -4.13 18.46
CA SER A 513 19.40 -5.25 19.02
C SER A 513 20.72 -5.44 18.29
N VAL A 514 21.67 -6.16 18.91
CA VAL A 514 22.89 -6.58 18.22
C VAL A 514 22.53 -7.65 17.18
N LYS A 515 22.90 -7.41 15.92
CA LYS A 515 22.69 -8.30 14.78
C LYS A 515 24.00 -8.56 14.04
N GLN A 516 24.05 -9.65 13.28
CA GLN A 516 25.11 -9.84 12.28
C GLN A 516 24.82 -8.97 11.06
N VAL A 517 25.79 -8.15 10.66
CA VAL A 517 25.72 -7.24 9.52
C VAL A 517 26.89 -7.53 8.59
N ASN A 518 26.64 -7.64 7.29
CA ASN A 518 27.68 -7.91 6.29
C ASN A 518 27.55 -7.06 5.01
N GLN A 519 26.51 -6.24 4.87
CA GLN A 519 26.32 -5.42 3.68
C GLN A 519 25.54 -4.15 4.00
N PHE A 520 25.95 -3.07 3.35
CA PHE A 520 25.27 -1.78 3.36
C PHE A 520 24.89 -1.40 1.92
N VAL A 521 23.70 -0.84 1.74
CA VAL A 521 23.26 -0.29 0.44
C VAL A 521 22.78 1.13 0.66
N ILE A 522 23.32 2.07 -0.09
CA ILE A 522 22.90 3.47 -0.04
C ILE A 522 22.30 3.86 -1.37
N LYS A 523 21.09 4.43 -1.34
CA LYS A 523 20.44 5.06 -2.49
C LYS A 523 20.64 6.57 -2.38
N HIS A 524 21.43 7.10 -3.31
CA HIS A 524 21.81 8.50 -3.38
C HIS A 524 20.79 9.33 -4.16
N ALA A 525 21.09 10.62 -4.33
CA ALA A 525 20.19 11.61 -4.89
C ALA A 525 19.53 11.20 -6.21
N SER A 526 20.27 10.59 -7.14
CA SER A 526 19.70 10.21 -8.45
C SER A 526 18.66 9.10 -8.39
N GLU A 527 18.68 8.24 -7.38
CA GLU A 527 17.66 7.20 -7.21
C GLU A 527 16.31 7.77 -6.77
N GLY A 528 16.34 8.94 -6.15
CA GLY A 528 15.16 9.72 -5.83
C GLY A 528 14.73 10.70 -6.93
N GLY A 529 15.36 10.64 -8.10
CA GLY A 529 15.05 11.49 -9.26
C GLY A 529 15.81 12.82 -9.33
N GLU A 530 16.77 13.08 -8.45
CA GLU A 530 17.65 14.25 -8.57
C GLU A 530 18.79 14.02 -9.58
N THR A 531 19.56 15.07 -9.88
CA THR A 531 20.73 14.93 -10.76
C THR A 531 21.81 14.04 -10.13
N ALA A 532 22.44 13.19 -10.93
CA ALA A 532 23.56 12.34 -10.50
C ALA A 532 24.77 13.14 -9.96
N SER A 533 24.90 14.42 -10.32
CA SER A 533 25.92 15.30 -9.75
C SER A 533 25.74 15.55 -8.24
N TYR A 534 24.54 15.27 -7.69
CA TYR A 534 24.23 15.33 -6.26
C TYR A 534 24.42 13.99 -5.54
N ASN A 535 24.86 12.94 -6.23
CA ASN A 535 25.21 11.68 -5.57
C ASN A 535 26.36 11.90 -4.59
N THR A 536 26.26 11.27 -3.43
CA THR A 536 27.26 11.39 -2.36
C THR A 536 28.60 10.92 -2.85
N LYS A 537 29.60 11.80 -2.81
CA LYS A 537 30.94 11.52 -3.36
C LYS A 537 31.79 10.70 -2.41
N ALA A 538 31.81 11.09 -1.14
CA ALA A 538 32.64 10.45 -0.14
C ALA A 538 31.90 10.31 1.19
N TYR A 539 32.07 9.15 1.82
CA TYR A 539 31.50 8.82 3.10
C TYR A 539 32.26 7.67 3.76
N ASN A 540 32.07 7.50 5.06
CA ASN A 540 32.45 6.28 5.76
C ASN A 540 31.26 5.74 6.56
N ILE A 541 31.27 4.44 6.82
CA ILE A 541 30.29 3.77 7.66
C ILE A 541 31.01 3.19 8.87
N GLN A 542 30.49 3.49 10.05
CA GLN A 542 30.96 2.95 11.33
C GLN A 542 29.88 2.07 11.94
N VAL A 543 30.31 1.05 12.69
CA VAL A 543 29.44 0.13 13.41
C VAL A 543 29.80 0.10 14.89
N SER A 544 28.79 -0.15 15.74
CA SER A 544 28.96 -0.26 17.19
C SER A 544 27.92 -1.21 17.80
N THR A 545 28.29 -1.91 18.86
CA THR A 545 27.36 -2.73 19.67
C THR A 545 26.74 -1.94 20.83
N ASP A 546 27.38 -0.86 21.27
CA ASP A 546 27.02 -0.11 22.49
C ASP A 546 26.69 1.38 22.25
N GLY A 547 26.94 1.89 21.04
CA GLY A 547 26.71 3.29 20.66
C GLY A 547 27.79 4.26 21.15
N VAL A 548 28.82 3.75 21.83
CA VAL A 548 29.92 4.53 22.42
C VAL A 548 31.23 4.21 21.70
N ASN A 549 31.54 2.94 21.50
CA ASN A 549 32.75 2.46 20.84
C ASN A 549 32.44 2.15 19.37
N TRP A 550 33.08 2.88 18.45
CA TRP A 550 32.78 2.82 17.02
C TRP A 550 33.97 2.30 16.23
N ASN A 551 33.71 1.33 15.34
CA ASN A 551 34.70 0.80 14.41
C ASN A 551 34.32 1.19 12.98
N GLN A 552 35.27 1.69 12.19
CA GLN A 552 35.03 2.00 10.78
C GLN A 552 35.00 0.70 9.97
N ALA A 553 33.90 0.46 9.26
CA ALA A 553 33.68 -0.72 8.43
C ALA A 553 33.83 -0.43 6.92
N VAL A 554 33.52 0.80 6.50
CA VAL A 554 33.54 1.21 5.08
C VAL A 554 34.18 2.59 4.95
N ASN A 555 34.93 2.82 3.87
CA ASN A 555 35.45 4.13 3.50
C ASN A 555 35.42 4.31 1.97
N VAL A 556 34.58 5.21 1.49
CA VAL A 556 34.36 5.51 0.06
C VAL A 556 34.72 6.97 -0.21
N THR A 557 35.48 7.24 -1.27
CA THR A 557 36.03 8.59 -1.53
C THR A 557 35.62 9.22 -2.87
N ASN A 558 35.17 8.43 -3.84
CA ASN A 558 34.89 8.91 -5.20
C ASN A 558 33.66 8.22 -5.83
N ASN A 559 32.60 8.01 -5.06
CA ASN A 559 31.36 7.49 -5.60
C ASN A 559 30.73 8.49 -6.57
N THR A 560 30.28 7.99 -7.72
CA THR A 560 29.44 8.72 -8.69
C THR A 560 28.10 8.03 -8.93
N GLY A 561 27.94 6.80 -8.46
CA GLY A 561 26.75 5.97 -8.67
C GLY A 561 25.57 6.47 -7.85
N GLY A 562 24.37 6.23 -8.39
CA GLY A 562 23.11 6.42 -7.67
C GLY A 562 22.93 5.40 -6.53
N ILE A 563 23.56 4.23 -6.66
CA ILE A 563 23.53 3.17 -5.65
C ILE A 563 24.95 2.74 -5.36
N THR A 564 25.27 2.59 -4.07
CA THR A 564 26.46 1.86 -3.63
C THR A 564 26.06 0.60 -2.88
N VAL A 565 26.87 -0.45 -3.04
CA VAL A 565 26.73 -1.72 -2.33
C VAL A 565 28.07 -2.03 -1.69
N ASP A 566 28.16 -1.78 -0.37
CA ASP A 566 29.38 -1.96 0.40
C ASP A 566 29.30 -3.27 1.18
N LYS A 567 30.00 -4.30 0.69
CA LYS A 567 30.09 -5.62 1.35
C LYS A 567 31.28 -5.65 2.32
N ILE A 568 31.04 -6.20 3.50
CA ILE A 568 32.05 -6.39 4.55
C ILE A 568 32.02 -7.83 5.07
N ASN A 569 33.06 -8.23 5.79
CA ASN A 569 32.96 -9.44 6.62
C ASN A 569 31.87 -9.24 7.68
N ALA A 570 31.16 -10.31 8.02
CA ALA A 570 30.10 -10.25 9.02
C ALA A 570 30.63 -9.73 10.37
N VAL A 571 29.96 -8.72 10.92
CA VAL A 571 30.28 -8.12 12.23
C VAL A 571 29.02 -7.97 13.07
N SER A 572 29.18 -8.07 14.39
CA SER A 572 28.13 -7.75 15.36
C SER A 572 27.93 -6.24 15.46
N ALA A 573 26.73 -5.75 15.18
CA ALA A 573 26.38 -4.34 15.27
C ALA A 573 24.94 -4.15 15.79
N ARG A 574 24.74 -3.14 16.64
CA ARG A 574 23.42 -2.59 16.98
C ARG A 574 23.23 -1.22 16.33
N TYR A 575 24.28 -0.41 16.32
CA TYR A 575 24.27 0.94 15.78
C TYR A 575 25.12 1.04 14.52
N ILE A 576 24.58 1.71 13.51
CA ILE A 576 25.27 2.00 12.25
C ILE A 576 25.31 3.50 12.10
N LYS A 577 26.47 4.07 11.76
CA LYS A 577 26.65 5.51 11.55
C LYS A 577 27.27 5.77 10.19
N LEU A 578 26.54 6.47 9.33
CA LEU A 578 27.02 7.04 8.08
C LEU A 578 27.57 8.44 8.35
N ASN A 579 28.81 8.70 7.97
CA ASN A 579 29.42 10.03 7.99
C ASN A 579 29.69 10.49 6.55
N VAL A 580 29.00 11.54 6.10
CA VAL A 580 29.18 12.08 4.73
C VAL A 580 30.30 13.12 4.74
N THR A 581 31.44 12.74 4.19
CA THR A 581 32.67 13.57 4.16
C THR A 581 32.72 14.48 2.93
N THR A 582 32.13 14.08 1.81
CA THR A 582 31.94 14.95 0.64
C THR A 582 30.57 14.70 0.02
N PRO A 583 29.63 15.65 0.14
CA PRO A 583 28.21 15.38 -0.11
C PRO A 583 27.82 15.31 -1.59
N THR A 584 28.55 15.98 -2.49
CA THR A 584 28.22 15.99 -3.92
C THR A 584 29.47 16.02 -4.80
N GLN A 585 29.29 15.90 -6.12
CA GLN A 585 30.36 16.08 -7.12
C GLN A 585 30.66 17.56 -7.41
N THR A 586 29.92 18.48 -6.77
CA THR A 586 29.90 19.90 -7.07
C THR A 586 30.23 20.72 -5.83
N LYS A 587 30.09 22.06 -5.91
CA LYS A 587 30.18 22.95 -4.74
C LYS A 587 28.94 22.87 -3.83
N ASN A 588 27.88 22.14 -4.23
CA ASN A 588 26.70 21.94 -3.39
C ASN A 588 27.09 21.15 -2.13
N THR A 589 26.73 21.68 -0.96
CA THR A 589 27.14 21.17 0.34
C THR A 589 26.09 20.30 1.04
N ALA A 590 24.94 20.02 0.41
CA ALA A 590 23.89 19.22 1.02
C ALA A 590 24.14 17.71 0.84
N ALA A 591 24.24 16.97 1.94
CA ALA A 591 24.10 15.52 1.89
C ALA A 591 22.64 15.15 1.64
N ARG A 592 22.40 14.10 0.85
CA ARG A 592 21.07 13.60 0.49
C ARG A 592 21.14 12.09 0.46
N ILE A 593 20.39 11.44 1.33
CA ILE A 593 20.29 9.97 1.40
C ILE A 593 18.82 9.62 1.30
N TYR A 594 18.44 8.99 0.19
CA TYR A 594 17.08 8.52 -0.02
C TYR A 594 16.82 7.20 0.69
N GLU A 595 17.82 6.32 0.78
CA GLU A 595 17.69 5.09 1.53
C GLU A 595 19.06 4.62 2.02
N PHE A 596 19.10 4.06 3.23
CA PHE A 596 20.25 3.41 3.82
C PHE A 596 19.82 2.05 4.38
N GLU A 597 20.03 1.03 3.56
CA GLU A 597 19.67 -0.36 3.83
C GLU A 597 20.84 -1.07 4.51
N VAL A 598 20.52 -1.94 5.49
CA VAL A 598 21.51 -2.74 6.23
C VAL A 598 21.10 -4.21 6.13
N TYR A 599 22.04 -5.08 5.76
CA TYR A 599 21.78 -6.51 5.55
C TYR A 599 22.73 -7.37 6.37
N GLY A 600 22.23 -8.54 6.77
CA GLY A 600 22.99 -9.60 7.42
C GLY A 600 23.28 -10.78 6.48
N PRO A 601 24.13 -11.73 6.91
CA PRO A 601 24.39 -12.94 6.14
C PRO A 601 23.10 -13.75 5.92
N SER A 602 23.01 -14.39 4.75
CA SER A 602 21.98 -15.40 4.47
C SER A 602 22.14 -16.56 5.47
N SER A 603 21.03 -17.01 6.04
CA SER A 603 20.97 -18.12 6.99
C SER A 603 21.15 -19.48 6.35
#